data_AF-A0A8H3DRB6-F1
#
_entry.id   AF-A0A8H3DRB6-F1
#
_cell.length_a   1.000
_cell.length_b   1.000
_cell.length_c   1.000
_cell.angle_alpha   90.00
_cell.angle_beta   90.00
_cell.angle_gamma   90.00
#
_symmetry.space_group_name_H-M   'P 1'
#
loop_
_entity.id
_entity.type
_entity.pdbx_description
1 polymer ?
#
loop_
_entity_poly.entity_id
_entity_poly.type
_entity_poly.pdbx_seq_one_letter_code
_entity_poly.pdbx_strand_id
1 'polypeptide(L)'
;MLPLPAYASSGLKRRWRVTYLQFLTATALLALSTYTLLLFSSQTPTHIANQVQHLRSLPNDFTRSSNQKGGTIDEEALAETLATVDGLRIEFDRQEREEPKKGWANWILTPFSVARDALVVSSTRAYPTCPTRSDAYYSSSLYDKRVFIAINLLQNEELMPTLTRELVALIRVLGPDRVFVSIYENASMDLTVMHLRLLCEVLESLGTPYRVIAQGLMELQQKEDGHRISRLSALRNAALEPLNPSEFDTVLWLNDVFHCHTDVLELLLQKQQQGAVQACGLDYGPKGLIYDRWVMRTMRGRPFYNGSDIVDFFSGDITFKVRPNVLPMPEDALDKAALERGDPFQVFSCWNGVTAFSASVFAPPTSLRFRTALNDPKSKDMYEWDRTPATYDPTQMATPRIKWKTTPPKQVWMHNFAAWYAPETPEPWDEA
;
A
#
# COMPACT_ATOMS: atom_id res chain seq x y z
N MET A 1 43.92 -35.73 -34.14
CA MET A 1 43.41 -36.91 -34.87
C MET A 1 44.53 -37.93 -35.00
N LEU A 2 44.32 -39.19 -34.60
CA LEU A 2 45.23 -40.31 -34.86
C LEU A 2 44.62 -41.19 -35.97
N PRO A 3 45.42 -41.74 -36.90
CA PRO A 3 44.91 -42.55 -38.00
C PRO A 3 44.51 -43.96 -37.54
N LEU A 4 43.32 -44.41 -37.94
CA LEU A 4 42.85 -45.79 -37.70
C LEU A 4 43.26 -46.73 -38.84
N PRO A 5 43.52 -48.03 -38.57
CA PRO A 5 43.99 -48.98 -39.58
C PRO A 5 43.02 -49.18 -40.76
N ALA A 6 43.58 -49.39 -41.95
CA ALA A 6 42.80 -49.48 -43.19
C ALA A 6 41.82 -50.68 -43.24
N TYR A 7 42.20 -51.82 -42.65
CA TYR A 7 41.43 -53.07 -42.66
C TYR A 7 40.53 -53.22 -41.43
N ALA A 8 39.33 -52.64 -41.51
CA ALA A 8 38.20 -53.01 -40.67
C ALA A 8 36.90 -52.92 -41.49
N SER A 9 36.07 -53.94 -41.42
CA SER A 9 34.81 -54.02 -42.16
C SER A 9 33.85 -52.88 -41.78
N SER A 10 32.95 -52.53 -42.69
CA SER A 10 32.02 -51.39 -42.54
C SER A 10 31.20 -51.43 -41.24
N GLY A 11 30.83 -52.63 -40.78
CA GLY A 11 30.15 -52.86 -39.50
C GLY A 11 30.98 -52.44 -38.28
N LEU A 12 32.28 -52.79 -38.22
CA LEU A 12 33.14 -52.39 -37.10
C LEU A 12 33.32 -50.86 -37.07
N LYS A 13 33.66 -50.23 -38.21
CA LYS A 13 33.86 -48.77 -38.27
C LYS A 13 32.60 -48.00 -37.85
N ARG A 14 31.40 -48.52 -38.13
CA ARG A 14 30.13 -47.95 -37.66
C ARG A 14 29.95 -48.13 -36.13
N ARG A 15 30.25 -49.32 -35.59
CA ARG A 15 30.14 -49.60 -34.15
C ARG A 15 31.08 -48.71 -33.32
N TRP A 16 32.35 -48.61 -33.70
CA TRP A 16 33.34 -47.74 -33.05
C TRP A 16 32.96 -46.25 -33.10
N ARG A 17 32.39 -45.76 -34.21
CA ARG A 17 31.88 -44.38 -34.30
C ARG A 17 30.69 -44.13 -33.36
N VAL A 18 29.77 -45.08 -33.23
CA VAL A 18 28.64 -44.97 -32.29
C VAL A 18 29.13 -44.95 -30.84
N THR A 19 30.04 -45.85 -30.45
CA THR A 19 30.61 -45.88 -29.09
C THR A 19 31.39 -44.62 -28.76
N TYR A 20 32.17 -44.08 -29.71
CA TYR A 20 32.91 -42.83 -29.53
C TYR A 20 31.98 -41.61 -29.41
N LEU A 21 30.91 -41.56 -30.20
CA LEU A 21 29.89 -40.51 -30.11
C LEU A 21 29.13 -40.58 -28.78
N GLN A 22 28.78 -41.79 -28.31
CA GLN A 22 28.16 -42.02 -27.00
C GLN A 22 29.09 -41.60 -25.84
N PHE A 23 30.40 -41.83 -25.96
CA PHE A 23 31.37 -41.34 -24.98
C PHE A 23 31.44 -39.81 -24.96
N LEU A 24 31.45 -39.15 -26.13
CA LEU A 24 31.44 -37.69 -26.24
C LEU A 24 30.14 -37.07 -25.72
N THR A 25 28.97 -37.67 -25.96
CA THR A 25 27.71 -37.17 -25.39
C THR A 25 27.64 -37.40 -23.88
N ALA A 26 28.13 -38.55 -23.38
CA ALA A 26 28.19 -38.81 -21.94
C ALA A 26 29.13 -37.83 -21.21
N THR A 27 30.32 -37.54 -21.76
CA THR A 27 31.24 -36.56 -21.16
C THR A 27 30.72 -35.12 -21.29
N ALA A 28 30.04 -34.76 -22.37
CA ALA A 28 29.37 -33.46 -22.49
C ALA A 28 28.21 -33.30 -21.48
N LEU A 29 27.43 -34.36 -21.24
CA LEU A 29 26.36 -34.36 -20.23
C LEU A 29 26.91 -34.31 -18.80
N LEU A 30 28.02 -35.00 -18.52
CA LEU A 30 28.74 -34.90 -17.24
C LEU A 30 29.38 -33.52 -17.04
N ALA A 31 29.89 -32.89 -18.10
CA ALA A 31 30.38 -31.51 -18.05
C ALA A 31 29.23 -30.52 -17.79
N LEU A 32 28.06 -30.69 -18.42
CA LEU A 32 26.88 -29.88 -18.13
C LEU A 32 26.36 -30.08 -16.70
N SER A 33 26.31 -31.32 -16.20
CA SER A 33 25.83 -31.61 -14.85
C SER A 33 26.79 -31.11 -13.77
N THR A 34 28.11 -31.24 -13.99
CA THR A 34 29.11 -30.65 -13.07
C THR A 34 29.16 -29.13 -13.15
N TYR A 35 28.99 -28.53 -14.34
CA TYR A 35 28.89 -27.07 -14.50
C TYR A 35 27.63 -26.50 -13.84
N THR A 36 26.47 -27.16 -13.99
CA THR A 36 25.25 -26.76 -13.27
C THR A 36 25.38 -26.97 -11.77
N LEU A 37 25.95 -28.09 -11.30
CA LEU A 37 26.26 -28.28 -9.87
C LEU A 37 27.21 -27.20 -9.33
N LEU A 38 28.22 -26.77 -10.09
CA LEU A 38 29.13 -25.69 -9.68
C LEU A 38 28.44 -24.32 -9.67
N LEU A 39 27.51 -24.05 -10.60
CA LEU A 39 26.65 -22.87 -10.58
C LEU A 39 25.72 -22.86 -9.35
N PHE A 40 25.21 -24.01 -8.91
CA PHE A 40 24.38 -24.13 -7.70
C PHE A 40 25.17 -24.24 -6.38
N SER A 41 26.48 -24.51 -6.43
CA SER A 41 27.33 -24.82 -5.25
C SER A 41 28.17 -23.63 -4.74
N SER A 42 28.24 -22.52 -5.48
CA SER A 42 29.31 -21.53 -5.32
C SER A 42 28.99 -20.28 -4.47
N GLN A 43 27.95 -20.29 -3.64
CA GLN A 43 27.78 -19.28 -2.58
C GLN A 43 27.25 -19.91 -1.28
N THR A 44 28.03 -19.79 -0.20
CA THR A 44 27.51 -19.98 1.16
C THR A 44 26.48 -18.90 1.45
N PRO A 45 25.27 -19.21 1.94
CA PRO A 45 24.28 -18.20 2.28
C PRO A 45 24.84 -17.18 3.27
N THR A 46 24.57 -15.90 3.01
CA THR A 46 24.92 -14.82 3.94
C THR A 46 24.15 -14.97 5.26
N HIS A 47 24.57 -14.30 6.33
CA HIS A 47 23.80 -14.27 7.59
C HIS A 47 22.35 -13.83 7.35
N ILE A 48 22.16 -12.79 6.53
CA ILE A 48 20.85 -12.27 6.15
C ILE A 48 20.05 -13.31 5.36
N ALA A 49 20.65 -14.03 4.41
CA ALA A 49 19.97 -15.10 3.67
C ALA A 49 19.51 -16.25 4.60
N ASN A 50 20.31 -16.62 5.61
CA ASN A 50 19.90 -17.60 6.63
C ASN A 50 18.75 -17.07 7.52
N GLN A 51 18.80 -15.79 7.93
CA GLN A 51 17.69 -15.17 8.66
C GLN A 51 16.40 -15.14 7.83
N VAL A 52 16.48 -14.77 6.55
CA VAL A 52 15.36 -14.74 5.61
C VAL A 52 14.80 -16.15 5.38
N GLN A 53 15.66 -17.16 5.26
CA GLN A 53 15.22 -18.55 5.15
C GLN A 53 14.55 -19.05 6.43
N HIS A 54 15.03 -18.66 7.61
CA HIS A 54 14.39 -18.96 8.89
C HIS A 54 13.02 -18.28 9.00
N LEU A 55 12.93 -16.98 8.67
CA LEU A 55 11.68 -16.23 8.67
C LEU A 55 10.65 -16.84 7.70
N ARG A 56 11.06 -17.22 6.48
CA ARG A 56 10.23 -17.94 5.51
C ARG A 56 9.77 -19.34 5.96
N SER A 57 10.33 -19.88 7.05
CA SER A 57 9.86 -21.15 7.65
C SER A 57 8.82 -20.97 8.77
N LEU A 58 8.61 -19.73 9.23
CA LEU A 58 7.55 -19.41 10.18
C LEU A 58 6.18 -19.42 9.48
N PRO A 59 5.08 -19.78 10.17
CA PRO A 59 3.74 -19.66 9.61
C PRO A 59 3.43 -18.20 9.21
N ASN A 60 2.68 -18.02 8.10
CA ASN A 60 2.24 -16.69 7.67
C ASN A 60 1.00 -16.19 8.42
N ASP A 61 0.30 -17.07 9.16
CA ASP A 61 -0.72 -16.68 10.11
C ASP A 61 -0.11 -16.30 11.48
N PHE A 62 -0.55 -15.16 12.03
CA PHE A 62 -0.43 -14.88 13.46
C PHE A 62 -1.41 -13.80 13.93
N THR A 63 -1.62 -13.73 15.24
CA THR A 63 -2.21 -12.56 15.89
C THR A 63 -1.40 -12.22 17.13
N ARG A 64 -0.97 -10.97 17.27
CA ARG A 64 -0.26 -10.45 18.44
C ARG A 64 -0.86 -9.10 18.83
N SER A 65 -0.97 -8.86 20.12
CA SER A 65 -1.49 -7.60 20.66
C SER A 65 -0.86 -7.28 21.98
N SER A 66 -0.53 -6.01 22.20
CA SER A 66 -0.07 -5.49 23.49
C SER A 66 -0.97 -4.34 23.93
N ASN A 67 -1.30 -4.32 25.22
CA ASN A 67 -2.01 -3.21 25.88
C ASN A 67 -1.06 -2.36 26.72
N GLN A 68 0.26 -2.59 26.64
CA GLN A 68 1.26 -1.77 27.32
C GLN A 68 1.20 -0.34 26.78
N LYS A 69 1.06 0.64 27.68
CA LYS A 69 0.99 2.07 27.37
C LYS A 69 2.14 2.78 28.07
N GLY A 70 3.07 3.33 27.29
CA GLY A 70 4.26 4.01 27.77
C GLY A 70 5.29 3.09 28.43
N GLY A 71 6.22 3.73 29.13
CA GLY A 71 7.43 3.11 29.68
C GLY A 71 8.67 3.88 29.24
N THR A 72 9.86 3.42 29.65
CA THR A 72 11.12 3.84 29.03
C THR A 72 11.20 3.15 27.67
N ILE A 73 11.50 3.91 26.60
CA ILE A 73 11.77 3.32 25.28
C ILE A 73 13.05 2.48 25.38
N ASP A 74 12.98 1.23 24.94
CA ASP A 74 14.15 0.37 24.80
C ASP A 74 14.87 0.73 23.49
N GLU A 75 15.75 1.73 23.56
CA GLU A 75 16.53 2.22 22.43
C GLU A 75 17.53 1.16 21.89
N GLU A 76 17.94 0.19 22.71
CA GLU A 76 18.85 -0.88 22.28
C GLU A 76 18.10 -1.93 21.46
N ALA A 77 17.00 -2.47 21.98
CA ALA A 77 16.13 -3.41 21.26
C ALA A 77 15.52 -2.78 19.99
N LEU A 78 15.15 -1.50 20.05
CA LEU A 78 14.66 -0.75 18.90
C LEU A 78 15.73 -0.60 17.81
N ALA A 79 16.98 -0.28 18.18
CA ALA A 79 18.09 -0.17 17.23
C ALA A 79 18.44 -1.52 16.59
N GLU A 80 18.48 -2.60 17.36
CA GLU A 80 18.72 -3.97 16.84
C GLU A 80 17.61 -4.41 15.87
N THR A 81 16.35 -4.16 16.23
CA THR A 81 15.20 -4.52 15.39
C THR A 81 15.19 -3.72 14.08
N LEU A 82 15.46 -2.41 14.14
CA LEU A 82 15.57 -1.57 12.94
C LEU A 82 16.75 -1.99 12.03
N ALA A 83 17.89 -2.38 12.59
CA ALA A 83 19.01 -2.92 11.81
C ALA A 83 18.63 -4.24 11.10
N THR A 84 17.77 -5.06 11.72
CA THR A 84 17.23 -6.27 11.07
C THR A 84 16.28 -5.93 9.92
N VAL A 85 15.43 -4.90 10.08
CA VAL A 85 14.55 -4.40 9.01
C VAL A 85 15.36 -3.86 7.82
N ASP A 86 16.44 -3.11 8.08
CA ASP A 86 17.38 -2.66 7.04
C ASP A 86 18.08 -3.84 6.34
N GLY A 87 18.41 -4.91 7.08
CA GLY A 87 18.95 -6.15 6.52
C GLY A 87 17.99 -6.84 5.55
N LEU A 88 16.71 -6.98 5.90
CA LEU A 88 15.68 -7.55 5.01
C LEU A 88 15.51 -6.72 3.74
N ARG A 89 15.51 -5.39 3.85
CA ARG A 89 15.45 -4.46 2.71
C ARG A 89 16.61 -4.70 1.73
N ILE A 90 17.84 -4.84 2.22
CA ILE A 90 19.03 -5.09 1.39
C ILE A 90 18.91 -6.41 0.63
N GLU A 91 18.30 -7.43 1.25
CA GLU A 91 18.02 -8.72 0.62
C GLU A 91 16.93 -8.63 -0.45
N PHE A 92 15.83 -7.92 -0.20
CA PHE A 92 14.80 -7.65 -1.22
C PHE A 92 15.42 -6.94 -2.44
N ASP A 93 16.17 -5.86 -2.20
CA ASP A 93 16.93 -5.13 -3.21
C ASP A 93 17.92 -6.04 -3.99
N ARG A 94 18.42 -7.12 -3.37
CA ARG A 94 19.30 -8.12 -4.01
C ARG A 94 18.49 -9.10 -4.87
N GLN A 95 17.37 -9.61 -4.37
CA GLN A 95 16.48 -10.51 -5.10
C GLN A 95 15.94 -9.84 -6.38
N GLU A 96 15.49 -8.59 -6.30
CA GLU A 96 15.07 -7.77 -7.46
C GLU A 96 16.18 -7.52 -8.50
N ARG A 97 17.46 -7.54 -8.10
CA ARG A 97 18.60 -7.45 -9.04
C ARG A 97 18.93 -8.77 -9.72
N GLU A 98 18.67 -9.89 -9.05
CA GLU A 98 18.99 -11.24 -9.52
C GLU A 98 17.83 -11.89 -10.29
N GLU A 99 16.59 -11.46 -10.04
CA GLU A 99 15.46 -11.78 -10.91
C GLU A 99 15.80 -11.35 -12.36
N PRO A 100 15.81 -12.27 -13.33
CA PRO A 100 16.06 -11.91 -14.72
C PRO A 100 14.90 -11.03 -15.18
N LYS A 101 15.18 -9.74 -15.42
CA LYS A 101 14.20 -8.72 -15.87
C LYS A 101 13.11 -9.37 -16.71
N LYS A 102 11.92 -9.53 -16.13
CA LYS A 102 10.78 -10.27 -16.71
C LYS A 102 10.24 -9.51 -17.93
N GLY A 103 10.97 -9.59 -19.03
CA GLY A 103 10.79 -8.77 -20.21
C GLY A 103 9.46 -9.07 -20.87
N TRP A 104 8.69 -8.00 -21.12
CA TRP A 104 7.54 -7.83 -22.03
C TRP A 104 6.39 -8.87 -22.03
N ALA A 105 6.62 -10.16 -21.82
CA ALA A 105 5.61 -11.21 -21.80
C ALA A 105 4.57 -11.04 -20.68
N ASN A 106 4.98 -10.64 -19.46
CA ASN A 106 4.04 -10.33 -18.38
C ASN A 106 3.21 -9.04 -18.64
N TRP A 107 3.73 -8.14 -19.48
CA TRP A 107 3.03 -6.91 -19.90
C TRP A 107 1.88 -7.16 -20.87
N ILE A 108 1.86 -8.34 -21.51
CA ILE A 108 0.82 -8.79 -22.46
C ILE A 108 -0.22 -9.68 -21.76
N LEU A 109 0.17 -10.43 -20.73
CA LEU A 109 -0.69 -11.41 -20.05
C LEU A 109 -1.41 -10.87 -18.79
N THR A 110 -1.16 -9.62 -18.40
CA THR A 110 -1.98 -8.92 -17.39
C THR A 110 -3.08 -8.12 -18.10
N PRO A 111 -4.33 -8.63 -18.17
CA PRO A 111 -5.42 -7.84 -18.74
C PRO A 111 -5.61 -6.57 -17.89
N PHE A 112 -5.86 -5.47 -18.60
CA PHE A 112 -6.01 -4.12 -18.08
C PHE A 112 -6.84 -4.12 -16.79
N SER A 113 -6.16 -3.89 -15.67
CA SER A 113 -6.75 -3.84 -14.34
C SER A 113 -5.89 -2.92 -13.47
N VAL A 114 -6.45 -2.48 -12.34
CA VAL A 114 -5.87 -1.55 -11.36
C VAL A 114 -4.42 -1.91 -10.95
N ALA A 115 -4.01 -3.17 -11.10
CA ALA A 115 -2.63 -3.62 -10.92
C ALA A 115 -1.58 -2.92 -11.82
N ARG A 116 -1.98 -2.34 -12.97
CA ARG A 116 -1.03 -1.61 -13.83
C ARG A 116 -0.56 -0.29 -13.23
N ASP A 117 -1.40 0.36 -12.43
CA ASP A 117 -1.03 1.59 -11.71
C ASP A 117 -0.12 1.28 -10.50
N ALA A 118 -0.21 0.07 -9.93
CA ALA A 118 0.65 -0.39 -8.83
C ALA A 118 2.05 -0.85 -9.28
N LEU A 119 2.18 -1.42 -10.48
CA LEU A 119 3.43 -2.05 -10.97
C LEU A 119 4.48 -1.09 -11.57
N VAL A 120 4.26 0.24 -11.49
CA VAL A 120 5.25 1.25 -11.91
C VAL A 120 5.53 2.26 -10.79
N VAL A 121 5.32 1.87 -9.53
CA VAL A 121 6.03 2.52 -8.42
C VAL A 121 7.52 2.21 -8.61
N SER A 122 8.33 3.26 -8.71
CA SER A 122 9.77 3.13 -8.88
C SER A 122 10.34 2.41 -7.67
N SER A 123 11.10 1.33 -7.86
CA SER A 123 11.79 0.68 -6.73
C SER A 123 12.65 1.70 -6.00
N THR A 124 12.21 2.10 -4.82
CA THR A 124 12.85 3.22 -4.10
C THR A 124 14.04 2.67 -3.34
N ARG A 125 15.16 2.50 -4.06
CA ARG A 125 16.46 1.99 -3.56
C ARG A 125 17.08 2.79 -2.40
N ALA A 126 16.45 3.89 -1.99
CA ALA A 126 16.73 4.62 -0.76
C ALA A 126 15.41 4.89 -0.02
N TYR A 127 15.47 5.08 1.29
CA TYR A 127 14.33 5.63 2.05
C TYR A 127 13.91 7.00 1.50
N PRO A 128 12.63 7.41 1.63
CA PRO A 128 12.25 8.79 1.40
C PRO A 128 13.08 9.72 2.30
N THR A 129 13.46 10.89 1.77
CA THR A 129 14.19 11.90 2.54
C THR A 129 13.20 12.77 3.28
N CYS A 130 12.80 12.32 4.46
CA CYS A 130 11.79 12.98 5.27
C CYS A 130 12.39 14.13 6.11
N PRO A 131 11.84 15.36 6.03
CA PRO A 131 12.33 16.49 6.83
C PRO A 131 11.89 16.34 8.29
N THR A 132 12.76 16.55 9.27
CA THR A 132 12.44 16.46 10.73
C THR A 132 12.42 17.81 11.44
N ARG A 133 12.62 18.91 10.70
CA ARG A 133 12.84 20.26 11.28
C ARG A 133 11.60 20.82 12.01
N SER A 134 10.42 20.29 11.70
CA SER A 134 9.11 20.73 12.22
C SER A 134 8.56 19.88 13.38
N ASP A 135 9.25 18.82 13.78
CA ASP A 135 8.74 17.83 14.76
C ASP A 135 8.37 18.46 16.10
N ALA A 136 9.17 19.41 16.60
CA ALA A 136 8.88 20.14 17.83
C ALA A 136 7.61 21.01 17.73
N TYR A 137 7.35 21.60 16.55
CA TYR A 137 6.15 22.38 16.28
C TYR A 137 4.90 21.49 16.21
N TYR A 138 4.99 20.38 15.48
CA TYR A 138 3.92 19.39 15.42
C TYR A 138 3.62 18.79 16.79
N SER A 139 4.65 18.40 17.54
CA SER A 139 4.50 17.92 18.92
C SER A 139 3.74 18.96 19.74
N SER A 140 4.21 20.22 19.82
CA SER A 140 3.51 21.26 20.60
C SER A 140 2.05 21.51 20.20
N SER A 141 1.66 21.19 18.96
CA SER A 141 0.31 21.41 18.41
C SER A 141 -0.61 20.18 18.48
N LEU A 142 -0.06 18.97 18.66
CA LEU A 142 -0.76 17.69 18.58
C LEU A 142 -0.58 16.80 19.83
N TYR A 143 0.30 17.18 20.77
CA TYR A 143 0.63 16.42 21.99
C TYR A 143 -0.58 16.15 22.90
N ASP A 144 -1.65 16.93 22.81
CA ASP A 144 -2.86 16.71 23.61
C ASP A 144 -3.84 15.71 22.97
N LYS A 145 -3.55 15.18 21.77
CA LYS A 145 -4.43 14.29 21.01
C LYS A 145 -4.04 12.82 21.11
N ARG A 146 -5.06 11.96 21.24
CA ARG A 146 -4.93 10.49 21.14
C ARG A 146 -5.31 10.03 19.74
N VAL A 147 -4.46 9.19 19.14
CA VAL A 147 -4.59 8.76 17.73
C VAL A 147 -4.67 7.24 17.63
N PHE A 148 -5.75 6.75 17.04
CA PHE A 148 -5.86 5.36 16.61
C PHE A 148 -5.36 5.25 15.17
N ILE A 149 -4.29 4.50 14.93
CA ILE A 149 -3.72 4.27 13.60
C ILE A 149 -4.24 2.93 13.10
N ALA A 150 -4.88 2.91 11.93
CA ALA A 150 -5.42 1.74 11.26
C ALA A 150 -4.72 1.52 9.92
N ILE A 151 -4.30 0.28 9.65
CA ILE A 151 -3.54 -0.10 8.45
C ILE A 151 -4.07 -1.41 7.89
N ASN A 152 -4.25 -1.50 6.57
CA ASN A 152 -4.43 -2.76 5.86
C ASN A 152 -3.24 -3.00 4.91
N LEU A 153 -2.78 -4.24 4.83
CA LEU A 153 -1.60 -4.62 4.03
C LEU A 153 -1.86 -5.88 3.19
N LEU A 154 -1.23 -5.92 2.02
CA LEU A 154 -1.27 -7.02 1.05
C LEU A 154 -0.09 -6.93 0.07
N GLN A 155 0.87 -7.86 0.15
CA GLN A 155 2.10 -7.90 -0.65
C GLN A 155 2.85 -6.55 -0.67
N ASN A 156 3.30 -6.12 0.50
CA ASN A 156 3.95 -4.84 0.74
C ASN A 156 5.42 -4.96 1.22
N GLU A 157 6.13 -6.07 0.94
CA GLU A 157 7.53 -6.28 1.38
C GLU A 157 8.44 -5.07 1.09
N GLU A 158 8.34 -4.46 -0.09
CA GLU A 158 9.11 -3.27 -0.45
C GLU A 158 8.81 -2.03 0.43
N LEU A 159 7.54 -1.85 0.79
CA LEU A 159 7.07 -0.71 1.58
C LEU A 159 7.42 -0.86 3.07
N MET A 160 7.37 -2.09 3.60
CA MET A 160 7.46 -2.38 5.02
C MET A 160 8.65 -1.72 5.76
N PRO A 161 9.87 -1.66 5.20
CA PRO A 161 10.98 -0.92 5.83
C PRO A 161 10.65 0.56 6.04
N THR A 162 10.10 1.23 5.02
CA THR A 162 9.74 2.65 5.10
C THR A 162 8.59 2.86 6.07
N LEU A 163 7.54 2.04 5.98
CA LEU A 163 6.40 2.07 6.90
C LEU A 163 6.88 1.92 8.35
N THR A 164 7.77 0.97 8.64
CA THR A 164 8.29 0.74 10.01
C THR A 164 9.02 1.99 10.53
N ARG A 165 9.96 2.52 9.75
CA ARG A 165 10.79 3.67 10.14
C ARG A 165 9.95 4.94 10.36
N GLU A 166 9.05 5.24 9.44
CA GLU A 166 8.25 6.47 9.48
C GLU A 166 7.12 6.37 10.51
N LEU A 167 6.58 5.18 10.77
CA LEU A 167 5.66 4.94 11.89
C LEU A 167 6.36 5.13 13.25
N VAL A 168 7.62 4.69 13.42
CA VAL A 168 8.43 4.98 14.64
C VAL A 168 8.61 6.48 14.85
N ALA A 169 8.96 7.22 13.79
CA ALA A 169 9.13 8.67 13.86
C ALA A 169 7.80 9.38 14.21
N LEU A 170 6.70 9.00 13.56
CA LEU A 170 5.36 9.51 13.85
C LEU A 170 4.93 9.26 15.30
N ILE A 171 5.11 8.03 15.80
CA ILE A 171 4.76 7.64 17.18
C ILE A 171 5.59 8.44 18.19
N ARG A 172 6.88 8.67 17.94
CA ARG A 172 7.74 9.48 18.82
C ARG A 172 7.27 10.93 18.94
N VAL A 173 6.76 11.54 17.86
CA VAL A 173 6.23 12.92 17.89
C VAL A 173 4.85 12.98 18.57
N LEU A 174 3.98 12.00 18.30
CA LEU A 174 2.62 11.93 18.86
C LEU A 174 2.58 11.47 20.32
N GLY A 175 3.56 10.68 20.78
CA GLY A 175 3.61 10.06 22.12
C GLY A 175 3.16 8.58 22.09
N PRO A 176 4.05 7.62 22.43
CA PRO A 176 3.74 6.18 22.44
C PRO A 176 2.52 5.78 23.29
N ASP A 177 2.28 6.50 24.40
CA ASP A 177 1.17 6.29 25.33
C ASP A 177 -0.20 6.78 24.80
N ARG A 178 -0.18 7.63 23.77
CA ARG A 178 -1.38 8.24 23.15
C ARG A 178 -1.75 7.63 21.79
N VAL A 179 -0.85 6.85 21.21
CA VAL A 179 -1.10 6.12 19.95
C VAL A 179 -1.61 4.72 20.25
N PHE A 180 -2.51 4.19 19.42
CA PHE A 180 -2.76 2.76 19.30
C PHE A 180 -2.58 2.35 17.85
N VAL A 181 -1.90 1.23 17.56
CA VAL A 181 -1.67 0.75 16.19
C VAL A 181 -2.48 -0.52 15.92
N SER A 182 -3.34 -0.51 14.91
CA SER A 182 -4.14 -1.65 14.49
C SER A 182 -3.82 -2.00 13.04
N ILE A 183 -3.32 -3.20 12.80
CA ILE A 183 -2.92 -3.68 11.46
C ILE A 183 -3.65 -4.98 11.15
N TYR A 184 -4.27 -5.04 9.97
CA TYR A 184 -4.85 -6.25 9.43
C TYR A 184 -4.27 -6.55 8.04
N GLU A 185 -3.49 -7.62 7.97
CA GLU A 185 -2.83 -8.14 6.77
C GLU A 185 -3.68 -9.27 6.15
N ASN A 186 -3.82 -9.27 4.83
CA ASN A 186 -4.77 -10.09 4.05
C ASN A 186 -4.09 -11.22 3.24
N ALA A 187 -3.27 -12.05 3.89
CA ALA A 187 -2.64 -13.24 3.31
C ALA A 187 -1.57 -12.97 2.24
N SER A 188 -0.57 -12.20 2.63
CA SER A 188 0.64 -11.94 1.86
C SER A 188 1.51 -13.19 1.68
N MET A 189 2.14 -13.26 0.50
CA MET A 189 3.02 -14.35 0.06
C MET A 189 4.50 -13.95 -0.03
N ASP A 190 4.80 -12.68 0.26
CA ASP A 190 6.12 -12.08 0.34
C ASP A 190 6.53 -11.97 1.84
N LEU A 191 7.61 -11.24 2.16
CA LEU A 191 8.05 -11.06 3.55
C LEU A 191 7.23 -10.04 4.36
N THR A 192 6.09 -9.53 3.88
CA THR A 192 5.23 -8.58 4.63
C THR A 192 4.93 -9.07 6.04
N VAL A 193 4.53 -10.33 6.20
CA VAL A 193 4.23 -10.94 7.50
C VAL A 193 5.46 -10.95 8.42
N MET A 194 6.66 -11.12 7.87
CA MET A 194 7.91 -11.17 8.64
C MET A 194 8.34 -9.78 9.11
N HIS A 195 8.16 -8.76 8.26
CA HIS A 195 8.28 -7.37 8.69
C HIS A 195 7.24 -7.01 9.76
N LEU A 196 6.02 -7.55 9.71
CA LEU A 196 5.01 -7.33 10.75
C LEU A 196 5.37 -7.97 12.10
N ARG A 197 6.11 -9.08 12.11
CA ARG A 197 6.68 -9.65 13.34
C ARG A 197 7.72 -8.69 13.94
N LEU A 198 8.64 -8.15 13.13
CA LEU A 198 9.61 -7.15 13.59
C LEU A 198 8.94 -5.85 14.06
N LEU A 199 7.88 -5.40 13.36
CA LEU A 199 7.11 -4.22 13.75
C LEU A 199 6.41 -4.41 15.10
N CYS A 200 6.02 -5.63 15.47
CA CYS A 200 5.54 -5.91 16.83
C CYS A 200 6.64 -5.64 17.88
N GLU A 201 7.86 -6.14 17.69
CA GLU A 201 8.97 -5.89 18.63
C GLU A 201 9.32 -4.39 18.72
N VAL A 202 9.26 -3.66 17.59
CA VAL A 202 9.39 -2.20 17.54
C VAL A 202 8.33 -1.50 18.40
N LEU A 203 7.06 -1.91 18.29
CA LEU A 203 5.96 -1.30 19.03
C LEU A 203 6.03 -1.63 20.54
N GLU A 204 6.45 -2.85 20.90
CA GLU A 204 6.73 -3.22 22.30
C GLU A 204 7.91 -2.41 22.86
N SER A 205 9.00 -2.25 22.11
CA SER A 205 10.18 -1.45 22.51
C SER A 205 9.85 0.03 22.70
N LEU A 206 8.89 0.57 21.94
CA LEU A 206 8.36 1.92 22.12
C LEU A 206 7.35 2.05 23.29
N GLY A 207 6.85 0.95 23.84
CA GLY A 207 5.73 0.96 24.79
C GLY A 207 4.41 1.44 24.17
N THR A 208 4.20 1.18 22.87
CA THR A 208 2.97 1.55 22.15
C THR A 208 1.99 0.38 22.14
N PRO A 209 0.72 0.55 22.52
CA PRO A 209 -0.28 -0.52 22.46
C PRO A 209 -0.70 -0.79 21.00
N TYR A 210 -0.98 -2.05 20.67
CA TYR A 210 -1.31 -2.45 19.31
C TYR A 210 -2.09 -3.76 19.20
N ARG A 211 -2.62 -4.02 18.00
CA ARG A 211 -3.09 -5.32 17.53
C ARG A 211 -2.64 -5.53 16.08
N VAL A 212 -1.91 -6.61 15.82
CA VAL A 212 -1.56 -7.06 14.47
C VAL A 212 -2.24 -8.40 14.23
N ILE A 213 -3.02 -8.50 13.16
CA ILE A 213 -3.56 -9.74 12.62
C ILE A 213 -2.91 -9.94 11.25
N ALA A 214 -2.22 -11.06 11.06
CA ALA A 214 -1.85 -11.59 9.75
C ALA A 214 -2.66 -12.85 9.49
N GLN A 215 -3.51 -12.81 8.46
CA GLN A 215 -4.21 -13.99 7.98
C GLN A 215 -3.24 -14.84 7.18
N GLY A 216 -3.13 -16.13 7.48
CA GLY A 216 -2.44 -17.06 6.59
C GLY A 216 -3.22 -17.30 5.30
N LEU A 217 -2.77 -18.24 4.47
CA LEU A 217 -3.48 -18.72 3.28
C LEU A 217 -4.79 -19.47 3.63
N MET A 218 -5.78 -18.78 4.19
CA MET A 218 -7.09 -19.35 4.51
C MET A 218 -8.11 -19.16 3.37
N GLU A 219 -7.85 -18.25 2.43
CA GLU A 219 -8.69 -18.06 1.26
C GLU A 219 -7.85 -17.63 0.07
N LEU A 220 -7.99 -18.31 -1.07
CA LEU A 220 -7.39 -17.87 -2.33
C LEU A 220 -7.86 -16.44 -2.62
N GLN A 221 -6.95 -15.59 -3.11
CA GLN A 221 -7.28 -14.25 -3.56
C GLN A 221 -8.23 -14.35 -4.78
N GLN A 222 -9.53 -14.48 -4.52
CA GLN A 222 -10.58 -14.47 -5.54
C GLN A 222 -10.68 -13.06 -6.13
N LYS A 223 -9.82 -12.82 -7.10
CA LYS A 223 -10.05 -11.81 -8.11
C LYS A 223 -11.37 -12.11 -8.83
N GLU A 224 -12.06 -11.04 -9.18
CA GLU A 224 -12.92 -10.93 -10.38
C GLU A 224 -14.34 -11.50 -10.37
N ASP A 225 -14.92 -11.87 -9.21
CA ASP A 225 -16.37 -12.16 -9.13
C ASP A 225 -17.27 -10.96 -8.75
N GLY A 226 -16.69 -9.76 -8.68
CA GLY A 226 -17.39 -8.48 -8.39
C GLY A 226 -17.35 -8.03 -6.93
N HIS A 227 -16.99 -8.93 -6.00
CA HIS A 227 -17.10 -8.72 -4.55
C HIS A 227 -15.94 -7.96 -3.86
N ARG A 228 -15.14 -7.19 -4.64
CA ARG A 228 -13.89 -6.58 -4.14
C ARG A 228 -14.16 -5.52 -3.06
N ILE A 229 -15.23 -4.72 -3.21
CA ILE A 229 -15.50 -3.59 -2.32
C ILE A 229 -16.05 -4.06 -0.97
N SER A 230 -16.92 -5.07 -0.95
CA SER A 230 -17.36 -5.70 0.31
C SER A 230 -16.19 -6.31 1.08
N ARG A 231 -15.32 -7.09 0.40
CA ARG A 231 -14.13 -7.68 1.05
C ARG A 231 -13.22 -6.61 1.64
N LEU A 232 -12.87 -5.56 0.89
CA LEU A 232 -12.06 -4.45 1.41
C LEU A 232 -12.74 -3.71 2.57
N SER A 233 -14.07 -3.58 2.54
CA SER A 233 -14.84 -2.98 3.63
C SER A 233 -14.80 -3.84 4.90
N ALA A 234 -14.94 -5.16 4.77
CA ALA A 234 -14.80 -6.08 5.89
C ALA A 234 -13.39 -6.07 6.50
N LEU A 235 -12.33 -6.06 5.67
CA LEU A 235 -10.94 -5.99 6.13
C LEU A 235 -10.62 -4.66 6.86
N ARG A 236 -11.21 -3.54 6.40
CA ARG A 236 -11.09 -2.25 7.09
C ARG A 236 -11.87 -2.21 8.40
N ASN A 237 -13.09 -2.74 8.42
CA ASN A 237 -13.87 -2.87 9.66
C ASN A 237 -13.17 -3.78 10.68
N ALA A 238 -12.48 -4.84 10.24
CA ALA A 238 -11.70 -5.71 11.11
C ALA A 238 -10.47 -5.00 11.71
N ALA A 239 -9.78 -4.13 10.95
CA ALA A 239 -8.73 -3.28 11.49
C ALA A 239 -9.27 -2.21 12.49
N LEU A 240 -10.55 -1.87 12.44
CA LEU A 240 -11.21 -1.01 13.44
C LEU A 240 -11.83 -1.76 14.62
N GLU A 241 -11.81 -3.09 14.65
CA GLU A 241 -12.38 -3.87 15.77
C GLU A 241 -11.90 -3.39 17.17
N PRO A 242 -10.62 -3.00 17.38
CA PRO A 242 -10.15 -2.51 18.69
C PRO A 242 -10.52 -1.06 19.01
N LEU A 243 -11.12 -0.32 18.07
CA LEU A 243 -11.43 1.10 18.26
C LEU A 243 -12.54 1.26 19.31
N ASN A 244 -12.18 1.84 20.45
CA ASN A 244 -13.11 2.53 21.33
C ASN A 244 -13.14 4.02 20.97
N PRO A 245 -14.17 4.54 20.27
CA PRO A 245 -14.19 5.93 19.80
C PRO A 245 -14.12 6.99 20.92
N SER A 246 -14.45 6.62 22.17
CA SER A 246 -14.38 7.52 23.33
C SER A 246 -12.96 7.71 23.87
N GLU A 247 -11.99 6.91 23.43
CA GLU A 247 -10.60 6.95 23.88
C GLU A 247 -9.65 7.72 22.95
N PHE A 248 -10.10 8.15 21.78
CA PHE A 248 -9.26 8.78 20.77
C PHE A 248 -9.90 10.05 20.23
N ASP A 249 -9.10 11.02 19.82
CA ASP A 249 -9.56 12.22 19.11
C ASP A 249 -9.64 11.96 17.60
N THR A 250 -8.68 11.18 17.09
CA THR A 250 -8.49 10.94 15.65
C THR A 250 -8.31 9.46 15.35
N VAL A 251 -8.95 9.00 14.27
CA VAL A 251 -8.67 7.73 13.60
C VAL A 251 -7.88 8.05 12.32
N LEU A 252 -6.59 7.75 12.34
CA LEU A 252 -5.69 7.87 11.20
C LEU A 252 -5.67 6.55 10.42
N TRP A 253 -5.98 6.60 9.14
CA TRP A 253 -5.85 5.49 8.22
C TRP A 253 -4.62 5.67 7.34
N LEU A 254 -3.76 4.66 7.31
CA LEU A 254 -2.66 4.51 6.36
C LEU A 254 -3.04 3.37 5.40
N ASN A 255 -3.11 3.66 4.10
CA ASN A 255 -3.05 2.64 3.06
C ASN A 255 -1.59 2.13 2.94
N ASP A 256 -1.37 1.23 1.99
CA ASP A 256 -0.10 0.72 1.49
C ASP A 256 0.71 1.77 0.69
N VAL A 257 1.01 2.92 1.30
CA VAL A 257 1.73 4.03 0.65
C VAL A 257 3.05 4.42 1.34
N PHE A 258 4.05 4.74 0.51
CA PHE A 258 5.26 5.44 0.96
C PHE A 258 4.88 6.86 1.41
N HIS A 259 5.24 7.22 2.64
CA HIS A 259 4.93 8.51 3.24
C HIS A 259 6.08 8.97 4.13
N CYS A 260 6.15 10.26 4.44
CA CYS A 260 6.96 10.77 5.53
C CYS A 260 6.09 11.04 6.77
N HIS A 261 6.62 10.78 7.96
CA HIS A 261 5.93 11.10 9.21
C HIS A 261 5.50 12.58 9.28
N THR A 262 6.28 13.51 8.74
CA THR A 262 5.94 14.94 8.71
C THR A 262 4.81 15.30 7.76
N ASP A 263 4.57 14.53 6.69
CA ASP A 263 3.40 14.75 5.83
C ASP A 263 2.12 14.32 6.56
N VAL A 264 2.22 13.24 7.34
CA VAL A 264 1.13 12.75 8.21
C VAL A 264 0.87 13.74 9.37
N LEU A 265 1.92 14.30 9.98
CA LEU A 265 1.78 15.32 11.02
C LEU A 265 1.18 16.63 10.48
N GLU A 266 1.56 17.06 9.27
CA GLU A 266 0.93 18.21 8.61
C GLU A 266 -0.55 17.93 8.28
N LEU A 267 -0.89 16.72 7.81
CA LEU A 267 -2.28 16.31 7.61
C LEU A 267 -3.11 16.42 8.89
N LEU A 268 -2.59 15.89 10.01
CA LEU A 268 -3.24 15.96 11.32
C LEU A 268 -3.39 17.41 11.80
N LEU A 269 -2.35 18.23 11.60
CA LEU A 269 -2.36 19.65 11.93
C LEU A 269 -3.42 20.41 11.11
N GLN A 270 -3.46 20.22 9.79
CA GLN A 270 -4.44 20.89 8.94
C GLN A 270 -5.87 20.43 9.25
N LYS A 271 -6.08 19.13 9.51
CA LYS A 271 -7.37 18.63 10.00
C LYS A 271 -7.83 19.41 11.24
N GLN A 272 -6.93 19.59 12.22
CA GLN A 272 -7.22 20.33 13.45
C GLN A 272 -7.46 21.82 13.18
N GLN A 273 -6.58 22.49 12.43
CA GLN A 273 -6.67 23.94 12.16
C GLN A 273 -7.90 24.32 11.36
N GLN A 274 -8.30 23.51 10.37
CA GLN A 274 -9.49 23.75 9.55
C GLN A 274 -10.81 23.34 10.27
N GLY A 275 -10.71 22.62 11.40
CA GLY A 275 -11.87 22.02 12.07
C GLY A 275 -12.52 20.91 11.26
N ALA A 276 -11.74 20.20 10.45
CA ALA A 276 -12.25 19.21 9.50
C ALA A 276 -12.61 17.89 10.19
N VAL A 277 -13.77 17.33 9.85
CA VAL A 277 -14.18 15.98 10.29
C VAL A 277 -13.29 14.92 9.65
N GLN A 278 -12.95 15.07 8.37
CA GLN A 278 -12.00 14.25 7.62
C GLN A 278 -10.99 15.16 6.91
N ALA A 279 -9.72 14.74 6.84
CA ALA A 279 -8.73 15.27 5.91
C ALA A 279 -7.99 14.09 5.25
N CYS A 280 -7.67 14.21 3.95
CA CYS A 280 -6.89 13.21 3.21
C CYS A 280 -5.58 13.78 2.69
N GLY A 281 -4.56 12.94 2.61
CA GLY A 281 -3.36 13.22 1.83
C GLY A 281 -3.64 13.12 0.32
N LEU A 282 -2.59 13.38 -0.46
CA LEU A 282 -2.54 13.09 -1.89
C LEU A 282 -1.39 12.11 -2.11
N ASP A 283 -1.73 10.92 -2.58
CA ASP A 283 -0.77 9.90 -2.98
C ASP A 283 -0.37 10.12 -4.44
N TYR A 284 0.90 9.94 -4.77
CA TYR A 284 1.45 10.24 -6.10
C TYR A 284 2.10 9.01 -6.71
N GLY A 285 1.43 8.48 -7.74
CA GLY A 285 1.91 7.35 -8.52
C GLY A 285 2.89 7.74 -9.64
N PRO A 286 3.01 6.88 -10.69
CA PRO A 286 3.95 7.07 -11.78
C PRO A 286 3.90 8.46 -12.41
N LYS A 287 5.08 9.02 -12.71
CA LYS A 287 5.23 10.39 -13.27
C LYS A 287 4.60 11.51 -12.42
N GLY A 288 4.22 11.26 -11.17
CA GLY A 288 3.60 12.26 -10.28
C GLY A 288 2.16 12.62 -10.68
N LEU A 289 1.41 11.65 -11.22
CA LEU A 289 -0.06 11.74 -11.22
C LEU A 289 -0.57 11.35 -9.84
N ILE A 290 -1.67 11.96 -9.39
CA ILE A 290 -2.32 11.54 -8.14
C ILE A 290 -2.87 10.11 -8.33
N TYR A 291 -2.68 9.24 -7.35
CA TYR A 291 -3.20 7.86 -7.30
C TYR A 291 -4.67 7.84 -6.82
N ASP A 292 -5.33 6.68 -6.81
CA ASP A 292 -6.71 6.49 -6.30
C ASP A 292 -7.72 7.59 -6.74
N ARG A 293 -7.61 8.04 -7.99
CA ARG A 293 -8.35 9.19 -8.54
C ARG A 293 -9.87 9.00 -8.53
N TRP A 294 -10.32 7.75 -8.48
CA TRP A 294 -11.72 7.34 -8.54
C TRP A 294 -12.52 7.66 -7.26
N VAL A 295 -11.87 7.79 -6.10
CA VAL A 295 -12.50 8.20 -4.82
C VAL A 295 -12.44 9.71 -4.55
N MET A 296 -11.72 10.47 -5.37
CA MET A 296 -11.60 11.93 -5.24
C MET A 296 -12.63 12.67 -6.08
N ARG A 297 -13.31 13.66 -5.49
CA ARG A 297 -14.23 14.56 -6.21
C ARG A 297 -14.06 16.00 -5.77
N THR A 298 -14.01 16.93 -6.72
CA THR A 298 -14.01 18.37 -6.41
C THR A 298 -15.32 18.76 -5.73
N MET A 299 -15.41 19.95 -5.12
CA MET A 299 -16.68 20.46 -4.57
C MET A 299 -17.81 20.68 -5.59
N ARG A 300 -17.58 20.33 -6.87
CA ARG A 300 -18.57 20.29 -7.95
C ARG A 300 -18.98 18.84 -8.34
N GLY A 301 -18.51 17.84 -7.58
CA GLY A 301 -18.74 16.43 -7.88
C GLY A 301 -17.95 15.90 -9.08
N ARG A 302 -16.95 16.65 -9.58
CA ARG A 302 -16.17 16.30 -10.78
C ARG A 302 -14.90 15.53 -10.43
N PRO A 303 -14.35 14.72 -11.36
CA PRO A 303 -13.03 14.10 -11.20
C PRO A 303 -11.91 15.14 -11.28
N PHE A 304 -10.75 14.81 -10.74
CA PHE A 304 -9.57 15.70 -10.73
C PHE A 304 -8.85 15.80 -12.09
N TYR A 305 -9.18 14.92 -13.04
CA TYR A 305 -8.59 14.85 -14.36
C TYR A 305 -9.69 14.60 -15.39
N ASN A 306 -9.44 14.96 -16.65
CA ASN A 306 -10.29 14.52 -17.75
C ASN A 306 -10.06 13.02 -18.01
N GLY A 307 -11.15 12.25 -18.13
CA GLY A 307 -11.09 10.79 -18.29
C GLY A 307 -10.35 10.36 -19.55
N SER A 308 -10.53 11.07 -20.67
CA SER A 308 -9.80 10.78 -21.92
C SER A 308 -8.30 10.90 -21.77
N ASP A 309 -7.84 11.88 -20.99
CA ASP A 309 -6.42 12.20 -20.84
C ASP A 309 -5.73 11.15 -19.95
N ILE A 310 -6.44 10.60 -18.96
CA ILE A 310 -5.99 9.46 -18.16
C ILE A 310 -5.94 8.18 -19.01
N VAL A 311 -6.99 7.89 -19.78
CA VAL A 311 -7.04 6.71 -20.67
C VAL A 311 -5.93 6.80 -21.73
N ASP A 312 -5.74 7.95 -22.36
CA ASP A 312 -4.62 8.15 -23.30
C ASP A 312 -3.27 7.98 -22.60
N PHE A 313 -3.07 8.56 -21.41
CA PHE A 313 -1.81 8.42 -20.70
C PHE A 313 -1.43 6.95 -20.47
N PHE A 314 -2.34 6.14 -19.92
CA PHE A 314 -2.07 4.72 -19.60
C PHE A 314 -2.24 3.74 -20.77
N SER A 315 -2.60 4.21 -21.98
CA SER A 315 -2.78 3.37 -23.18
C SER A 315 -1.50 2.69 -23.71
N GLY A 316 -0.31 3.10 -23.24
CA GLY A 316 0.98 2.66 -23.76
C GLY A 316 2.14 3.15 -22.89
N ASP A 317 3.35 3.20 -23.46
CA ASP A 317 4.55 3.67 -22.74
C ASP A 317 4.39 5.13 -22.26
N ILE A 318 4.47 5.33 -20.95
CA ILE A 318 4.36 6.63 -20.27
C ILE A 318 5.68 7.42 -20.27
N THR A 319 6.79 6.82 -20.70
CA THR A 319 8.15 7.40 -20.57
C THR A 319 8.26 8.79 -21.18
N PHE A 320 7.64 9.01 -22.34
CA PHE A 320 7.70 10.28 -23.09
C PHE A 320 6.35 11.01 -23.16
N LYS A 321 5.30 10.51 -22.49
CA LYS A 321 3.99 11.17 -22.47
C LYS A 321 3.98 12.38 -21.54
N VAL A 322 3.25 13.41 -21.96
CA VAL A 322 2.99 14.60 -21.14
C VAL A 322 2.04 14.22 -19.99
N ARG A 323 2.28 14.75 -18.79
CA ARG A 323 1.40 14.53 -17.63
C ARG A 323 0.03 15.17 -17.90
N PRO A 324 -1.10 14.46 -17.71
CA PRO A 324 -2.44 15.05 -17.76
C PRO A 324 -2.59 16.22 -16.79
N ASN A 325 -3.36 17.24 -17.20
CA ASN A 325 -3.62 18.41 -16.37
C ASN A 325 -4.54 18.05 -15.19
N VAL A 326 -4.06 18.30 -13.98
CA VAL A 326 -4.86 18.23 -12.75
C VAL A 326 -5.75 19.46 -12.63
N LEU A 327 -6.98 19.27 -12.15
CA LEU A 327 -8.05 20.27 -12.04
C LEU A 327 -8.14 21.16 -13.31
N PRO A 328 -8.39 20.56 -14.49
CA PRO A 328 -8.27 21.24 -15.79
C PRO A 328 -9.39 22.26 -16.06
N MET A 329 -10.46 22.23 -15.27
CA MET A 329 -11.65 23.06 -15.49
C MET A 329 -11.45 24.47 -14.91
N PRO A 330 -11.77 25.55 -15.65
CA PRO A 330 -11.60 26.92 -15.17
C PRO A 330 -12.32 27.24 -13.85
N GLU A 331 -13.43 26.55 -13.56
CA GLU A 331 -14.16 26.75 -12.31
C GLU A 331 -13.40 26.21 -11.09
N ASP A 332 -12.59 25.17 -11.26
CA ASP A 332 -11.75 24.57 -10.20
C ASP A 332 -10.38 25.29 -10.05
N ALA A 333 -10.18 26.45 -10.70
CA ALA A 333 -8.89 27.16 -10.74
C ALA A 333 -8.37 27.66 -9.38
N LEU A 334 -9.25 27.96 -8.42
CA LEU A 334 -8.84 28.32 -7.06
C LEU A 334 -8.30 27.11 -6.29
N ASP A 335 -8.96 25.96 -6.45
CA ASP A 335 -8.58 24.68 -5.85
C ASP A 335 -7.25 24.20 -6.47
N LYS A 336 -7.08 24.38 -7.79
CA LYS A 336 -5.81 24.16 -8.51
C LYS A 336 -4.69 25.05 -7.97
N ALA A 337 -4.94 26.35 -7.79
CA ALA A 337 -3.93 27.27 -7.29
C ALA A 337 -3.54 26.95 -5.82
N ALA A 338 -4.47 26.43 -5.01
CA ALA A 338 -4.17 25.92 -3.67
C ALA A 338 -3.27 24.67 -3.74
N LEU A 339 -3.66 23.67 -4.54
CA LEU A 339 -2.86 22.47 -4.81
C LEU A 339 -1.43 22.80 -5.28
N GLU A 340 -1.26 23.75 -6.19
CA GLU A 340 0.05 24.19 -6.71
C GLU A 340 0.93 24.90 -5.66
N ARG A 341 0.34 25.42 -4.58
CA ARG A 341 1.07 25.98 -3.42
C ARG A 341 1.30 24.98 -2.28
N GLY A 342 0.64 23.82 -2.31
CA GLY A 342 0.56 22.90 -1.18
C GLY A 342 -0.44 23.32 -0.09
N ASP A 343 -1.33 24.27 -0.38
CA ASP A 343 -2.37 24.70 0.56
C ASP A 343 -3.51 23.67 0.64
N PRO A 344 -4.13 23.46 1.81
CA PRO A 344 -5.34 22.64 1.92
C PRO A 344 -6.54 23.31 1.23
N PHE A 345 -7.35 22.51 0.55
CA PHE A 345 -8.57 22.96 -0.13
C PHE A 345 -9.73 21.97 0.09
N GLN A 346 -10.97 22.44 -0.11
CA GLN A 346 -12.15 21.60 0.11
C GLN A 346 -12.39 20.66 -1.08
N VAL A 347 -12.74 19.42 -0.77
CA VAL A 347 -13.14 18.38 -1.72
C VAL A 347 -14.49 17.80 -1.29
N PHE A 348 -15.26 17.27 -2.24
CA PHE A 348 -16.52 16.60 -1.96
C PHE A 348 -16.29 15.21 -1.38
N SER A 349 -15.31 14.49 -1.91
CA SER A 349 -14.86 13.20 -1.38
C SER A 349 -13.35 13.05 -1.56
N CYS A 350 -12.71 12.31 -0.64
CA CYS A 350 -11.33 11.87 -0.77
C CYS A 350 -11.08 10.58 0.01
N TRP A 351 -10.12 9.79 -0.48
CA TRP A 351 -9.45 8.69 0.24
C TRP A 351 -8.15 8.38 -0.53
N ASN A 352 -7.04 9.02 -0.21
CA ASN A 352 -5.82 8.96 -1.03
C ASN A 352 -4.58 8.79 -0.15
N GLY A 353 -4.06 7.56 -0.11
CA GLY A 353 -2.89 7.16 0.68
C GLY A 353 -3.08 7.21 2.20
N VAL A 354 -3.36 8.39 2.73
CA VAL A 354 -3.57 8.65 4.16
C VAL A 354 -4.86 9.43 4.34
N THR A 355 -5.65 9.11 5.37
CA THR A 355 -6.82 9.92 5.74
C THR A 355 -7.08 9.90 7.24
N ALA A 356 -7.36 11.06 7.82
CA ALA A 356 -7.56 11.24 9.25
C ALA A 356 -9.00 11.70 9.54
N PHE A 357 -9.73 10.93 10.35
CA PHE A 357 -11.11 11.19 10.76
C PHE A 357 -11.19 11.61 12.23
N SER A 358 -12.13 12.47 12.61
CA SER A 358 -12.49 12.63 14.02
C SER A 358 -13.07 11.31 14.53
N ALA A 359 -12.52 10.74 15.61
CA ALA A 359 -12.94 9.42 16.10
C ALA A 359 -14.45 9.36 16.44
N SER A 360 -15.03 10.50 16.82
CA SER A 360 -16.46 10.65 17.13
C SER A 360 -17.40 10.17 16.01
N VAL A 361 -16.99 10.14 14.73
CA VAL A 361 -17.86 9.64 13.65
C VAL A 361 -18.10 8.13 13.73
N PHE A 362 -17.19 7.39 14.38
CA PHE A 362 -17.32 5.94 14.59
C PHE A 362 -18.18 5.58 15.81
N ALA A 363 -18.54 6.58 16.62
CA ALA A 363 -19.41 6.47 17.79
C ALA A 363 -20.90 6.67 17.43
N PRO A 364 -21.84 6.19 18.25
CA PRO A 364 -23.25 6.57 18.14
C PRO A 364 -23.46 8.09 18.25
N PRO A 365 -24.43 8.68 17.51
CA PRO A 365 -25.41 8.00 16.66
C PRO A 365 -24.88 7.64 15.26
N THR A 366 -23.80 8.28 14.78
CA THR A 366 -23.31 8.13 13.39
C THR A 366 -22.80 6.73 13.08
N SER A 367 -22.07 6.12 14.01
CA SER A 367 -21.58 4.73 13.96
C SER A 367 -20.93 4.35 12.62
N LEU A 368 -20.15 5.25 12.01
CA LEU A 368 -19.60 5.08 10.66
C LEU A 368 -18.83 3.76 10.53
N ARG A 369 -19.08 3.00 9.46
CA ARG A 369 -18.37 1.77 9.10
C ARG A 369 -18.12 1.75 7.59
N PHE A 370 -17.14 0.97 7.15
CA PHE A 370 -16.93 0.71 5.74
C PHE A 370 -18.03 -0.21 5.23
N ARG A 371 -18.62 0.15 4.08
CA ARG A 371 -19.69 -0.58 3.42
C ARG A 371 -19.60 -0.40 1.91
N THR A 372 -20.24 -1.28 1.16
CA THR A 372 -20.45 -1.08 -0.28
C THR A 372 -21.61 -0.10 -0.50
N ALA A 373 -21.63 0.60 -1.64
CA ALA A 373 -22.72 1.49 -2.00
C ALA A 373 -24.05 0.73 -2.19
N LEU A 374 -25.14 1.25 -1.61
CA LEU A 374 -26.48 0.66 -1.67
C LEU A 374 -27.18 0.88 -3.02
N ASN A 375 -26.74 1.90 -3.77
CA ASN A 375 -27.34 2.36 -5.03
C ASN A 375 -26.64 1.80 -6.30
N ASP A 376 -25.78 0.79 -6.18
CA ASP A 376 -25.31 0.01 -7.34
C ASP A 376 -26.21 -1.23 -7.57
N PRO A 377 -27.20 -1.17 -8.48
CA PRO A 377 -28.12 -2.29 -8.75
C PRO A 377 -27.46 -3.49 -9.45
N LYS A 378 -26.16 -3.43 -9.75
CA LYS A 378 -25.37 -4.54 -10.30
C LYS A 378 -24.30 -5.04 -9.33
N SER A 379 -24.15 -4.38 -8.19
CA SER A 379 -23.30 -4.86 -7.09
C SER A 379 -23.89 -6.14 -6.52
N LYS A 380 -23.13 -7.24 -6.61
CA LYS A 380 -23.45 -8.49 -5.94
C LYS A 380 -23.23 -8.42 -4.42
N ASP A 381 -22.69 -7.31 -3.90
CA ASP A 381 -22.25 -7.15 -2.50
C ASP A 381 -23.34 -6.74 -1.50
N MET A 382 -24.57 -6.48 -1.96
CA MET A 382 -25.59 -5.89 -1.08
C MET A 382 -26.22 -6.92 -0.13
N TYR A 383 -25.79 -6.91 1.14
CA TYR A 383 -26.54 -7.55 2.23
C TYR A 383 -27.58 -6.58 2.82
N GLU A 384 -28.75 -7.10 3.19
CA GLU A 384 -29.97 -6.30 3.36
C GLU A 384 -30.01 -5.41 4.62
N TRP A 385 -28.99 -5.46 5.49
CA TRP A 385 -28.99 -4.81 6.81
C TRP A 385 -28.39 -3.38 6.84
N ASP A 386 -27.65 -2.94 5.82
CA ASP A 386 -26.91 -1.66 5.82
C ASP A 386 -27.81 -0.39 5.65
N ARG A 387 -29.13 -0.55 5.56
CA ARG A 387 -30.09 0.54 5.30
C ARG A 387 -30.56 1.28 6.57
N THR A 388 -29.73 2.16 7.12
CA THR A 388 -30.21 3.24 8.02
C THR A 388 -29.42 4.56 7.84
N PRO A 389 -30.08 5.68 7.50
CA PRO A 389 -29.45 6.99 7.44
C PRO A 389 -29.52 7.73 8.78
N ALA A 390 -28.46 8.47 9.13
CA ALA A 390 -28.39 9.34 10.30
C ALA A 390 -27.95 10.75 9.88
N THR A 391 -28.66 11.78 10.36
CA THR A 391 -28.44 13.19 10.00
C THR A 391 -27.36 13.87 10.86
N TYR A 392 -26.69 14.88 10.30
CA TYR A 392 -25.58 15.61 10.94
C TYR A 392 -25.75 17.14 10.79
N ASP A 393 -25.34 17.90 11.82
CA ASP A 393 -25.44 19.37 11.89
C ASP A 393 -24.16 19.96 12.53
N PRO A 394 -23.39 20.86 11.86
CA PRO A 394 -22.16 21.43 12.39
C PRO A 394 -22.15 22.95 12.58
N THR A 395 -21.74 23.37 13.78
CA THR A 395 -21.16 24.70 14.06
C THR A 395 -20.03 24.56 15.09
N GLN A 396 -19.15 25.51 15.43
CA GLN A 396 -19.08 26.96 15.20
C GLN A 396 -17.59 27.44 15.11
N MET A 397 -17.34 28.73 15.32
CA MET A 397 -16.05 29.38 15.66
C MET A 397 -14.98 29.52 14.56
N ALA A 398 -13.86 30.20 14.87
CA ALA A 398 -13.12 30.95 13.86
C ALA A 398 -11.59 31.05 14.04
N THR A 399 -10.96 30.94 12.87
CA THR A 399 -9.57 31.21 12.46
C THR A 399 -9.67 31.48 10.94
N PRO A 400 -8.58 31.70 10.16
CA PRO A 400 -8.69 31.76 8.69
C PRO A 400 -8.99 30.37 8.08
N ARG A 401 -10.21 29.87 8.31
CA ARG A 401 -10.71 28.57 7.83
C ARG A 401 -10.95 28.58 6.32
N ILE A 402 -10.85 27.41 5.69
CA ILE A 402 -11.53 27.13 4.43
C ILE A 402 -13.00 27.59 4.55
N LYS A 403 -13.49 28.35 3.57
CA LYS A 403 -14.91 28.73 3.50
C LYS A 403 -15.74 27.53 3.10
N TRP A 404 -16.03 26.66 4.08
CA TRP A 404 -16.78 25.42 3.90
C TRP A 404 -18.07 25.64 3.12
N LYS A 405 -18.11 25.13 1.88
CA LYS A 405 -19.33 24.93 1.12
C LYS A 405 -20.00 23.68 1.67
N THR A 406 -21.06 23.86 2.44
CA THR A 406 -21.80 22.77 3.10
C THR A 406 -22.87 22.13 2.20
N THR A 407 -23.28 22.80 1.13
CA THR A 407 -24.25 22.23 0.18
C THR A 407 -23.55 21.24 -0.77
N PRO A 408 -23.97 19.95 -0.82
CA PRO A 408 -23.41 19.00 -1.76
C PRO A 408 -23.72 19.39 -3.23
N PRO A 409 -22.94 18.92 -4.20
CA PRO A 409 -23.28 19.08 -5.61
C PRO A 409 -24.55 18.27 -5.93
N LYS A 410 -25.42 18.78 -6.81
CA LYS A 410 -26.65 18.08 -7.22
C LYS A 410 -26.39 16.75 -7.93
N GLN A 411 -25.21 16.63 -8.54
CA GLN A 411 -24.75 15.45 -9.26
C GLN A 411 -23.27 15.20 -8.94
N VAL A 412 -22.88 13.94 -8.94
CA VAL A 412 -21.49 13.49 -8.77
C VAL A 412 -21.17 12.58 -9.94
N TRP A 413 -19.96 12.71 -10.48
CA TRP A 413 -19.48 11.79 -11.51
C TRP A 413 -19.17 10.45 -10.85
N MET A 414 -19.94 9.42 -11.19
CA MET A 414 -19.81 8.08 -10.65
C MET A 414 -19.27 7.14 -11.70
N HIS A 415 -18.53 6.12 -11.24
CA HIS A 415 -17.98 5.11 -12.10
C HIS A 415 -18.81 3.83 -12.05
N ASN A 416 -19.13 3.27 -13.21
CA ASN A 416 -19.85 2.01 -13.29
C ASN A 416 -18.87 0.85 -13.09
N PHE A 417 -18.79 0.28 -11.89
CA PHE A 417 -17.82 -0.79 -11.60
C PHE A 417 -18.02 -2.05 -12.45
N ALA A 418 -19.25 -2.34 -12.91
CA ALA A 418 -19.53 -3.42 -13.86
C ALA A 418 -19.06 -3.12 -15.30
N ALA A 419 -18.74 -1.87 -15.61
CA ALA A 419 -18.23 -1.40 -16.90
C ALA A 419 -17.06 -0.41 -16.70
N TRP A 420 -16.08 -0.79 -15.88
CA TRP A 420 -14.99 0.10 -15.41
C TRP A 420 -14.10 0.72 -16.53
N TYR A 421 -14.22 0.24 -17.76
CA TYR A 421 -13.54 0.81 -18.94
C TYR A 421 -14.34 1.94 -19.61
N ALA A 422 -15.59 2.16 -19.20
CA ALA A 422 -16.43 3.24 -19.69
C ALA A 422 -16.11 4.57 -18.99
N PRO A 423 -16.38 5.73 -19.61
CA PRO A 423 -16.33 7.01 -18.93
C PRO A 423 -17.26 7.03 -17.71
N GLU A 424 -16.86 7.75 -16.66
CA GLU A 424 -17.76 8.09 -15.57
C GLU A 424 -18.97 8.91 -16.08
N THR A 425 -20.11 8.81 -15.39
CA THR A 425 -21.34 9.53 -15.74
C THR A 425 -21.83 10.40 -14.57
N PRO A 426 -22.43 11.58 -14.82
CA PRO A 426 -22.97 12.42 -13.76
C PRO A 426 -24.31 11.86 -13.24
N GLU A 427 -24.25 11.16 -12.12
CA GLU A 427 -25.43 10.64 -11.42
C GLU A 427 -25.94 11.66 -10.38
N PRO A 428 -27.23 11.63 -10.01
CA PRO A 428 -27.73 12.41 -8.87
C PRO A 428 -26.94 12.09 -7.59
N TRP A 429 -26.69 13.09 -6.75
CA TRP A 429 -26.26 12.82 -5.39
C TRP A 429 -27.48 12.49 -4.52
N ASP A 430 -27.64 11.22 -4.18
CA ASP A 430 -28.49 10.77 -3.07
C ASP A 430 -27.62 10.27 -1.90
N GLU A 431 -27.98 10.65 -0.68
CA GLU A 431 -27.33 10.20 0.57
C GLU A 431 -27.87 8.84 1.05
N ALA A 432 -28.43 8.04 0.13
CA ALA A 432 -29.33 6.92 0.39
C ALA A 432 -28.65 5.62 0.88
#